data_AF-A0A9P6B2E3-F1
#
_entry.id   AF-A0A9P6B2E3-F1
#
_cell.length_a   1.000
_cell.length_b   1.000
_cell.length_c   1.000
_cell.angle_alpha   90.00
_cell.angle_beta   90.00
_cell.angle_gamma   90.00
#
_symmetry.space_group_name_H-M   'P 1'
#
loop_
_entity.id
_entity.type
_entity.pdbx_description
1 polymer ?
#
loop_
_entity_poly.entity_id
_entity_poly.type
_entity_poly.pdbx_seq_one_letter_code
_entity_poly.pdbx_strand_id
1 'polypeptide(L)'
;RGLGVCVTELRHLYNMSKAPLQSMQDWCAAVRSQASVLSDLDVTLRANEIFITLTRGVSDRYDAVIVQLAALDDNKHSIDAIIQALVDQESQ
;
A
#
# COMPACT_ATOMS: atom_id res chain seq x y z
N ARG A 1 14.68 -21.20 3.92
CA ARG A 1 13.90 -20.16 3.19
C ARG A 1 14.80 -19.62 2.09
N GLY A 2 14.31 -19.42 0.86
CA GLY A 2 15.15 -19.16 -0.30
C GLY A 2 14.73 -17.92 -1.08
N LEU A 3 15.68 -17.33 -1.81
CA LEU A 3 15.50 -16.11 -2.63
C LEU A 3 14.25 -16.16 -3.53
N GLY A 4 13.94 -17.33 -4.09
CA GLY A 4 12.75 -17.50 -4.96
C GLY A 4 11.42 -17.19 -4.28
N VAL A 5 11.29 -17.49 -2.98
CA VAL A 5 10.07 -17.16 -2.22
C VAL A 5 9.99 -15.66 -1.97
N CYS A 6 11.08 -15.03 -1.52
CA CYS A 6 11.13 -13.57 -1.30
C CYS A 6 10.78 -12.79 -2.57
N VAL A 7 11.34 -13.19 -3.73
CA VAL A 7 11.04 -12.57 -5.03
C VAL A 7 9.57 -12.75 -5.42
N THR A 8 9.00 -13.93 -5.14
CA THR A 8 7.59 -14.21 -5.43
C THR A 8 6.68 -13.31 -4.60
N GLU A 9 6.92 -13.19 -3.30
CA GLU A 9 6.12 -12.36 -2.39
C GLU A 9 6.26 -10.85 -2.69
N LEU A 10 7.46 -10.39 -3.05
CA LEU A 10 7.68 -9.01 -3.49
C LEU A 10 6.92 -8.73 -4.79
N ARG A 11 7.00 -9.65 -5.76
CA ARG A 11 6.25 -9.53 -7.01
C ARG A 11 4.75 -9.56 -6.75
N HIS A 12 4.29 -10.35 -5.79
CA HIS A 12 2.88 -10.35 -5.39
C HIS A 12 2.48 -8.98 -4.87
N LEU A 13 3.20 -8.43 -3.88
CA LEU A 13 2.96 -7.11 -3.29
C LEU A 13 2.83 -6.02 -4.37
N TYR A 14 3.80 -5.90 -5.28
CA TYR A 14 3.81 -4.85 -6.30
C TYR A 14 2.77 -5.00 -7.41
N ASN A 15 2.13 -6.17 -7.52
CA ASN A 15 1.07 -6.43 -8.49
C ASN A 15 -0.32 -6.50 -7.85
N MET A 16 -0.43 -6.25 -6.54
CA MET A 16 -1.73 -6.16 -5.88
C MET A 16 -2.53 -4.99 -6.47
N SER A 17 -3.84 -5.19 -6.60
CA SER A 17 -4.79 -4.13 -6.94
C SER A 17 -6.06 -4.30 -6.12
N LYS A 18 -6.68 -3.18 -5.76
CA LYS A 18 -7.95 -3.12 -5.04
C LYS A 18 -9.05 -3.62 -5.96
N ALA A 19 -9.79 -4.63 -5.52
CA ALA A 19 -10.92 -5.11 -6.30
C ALA A 19 -12.05 -4.05 -6.33
N PRO A 20 -12.90 -4.01 -7.38
CA PRO A 20 -13.93 -2.98 -7.54
C PRO A 20 -14.90 -2.85 -6.35
N LEU A 21 -15.22 -3.97 -5.70
CA LEU A 21 -16.15 -4.04 -4.56
C LEU A 21 -15.47 -4.15 -3.19
N GLN A 22 -14.13 -4.22 -3.16
CA GLN A 22 -13.39 -4.27 -1.90
C GLN A 22 -13.42 -2.89 -1.25
N SER A 23 -13.61 -2.80 0.07
CA SER A 23 -13.48 -1.52 0.77
C SER A 23 -12.02 -1.04 0.82
N MET A 24 -11.79 0.24 1.02
CA MET A 24 -10.44 0.79 1.18
C MET A 24 -9.78 0.28 2.46
N GLN A 25 -10.55 0.06 3.52
CA GLN A 25 -10.06 -0.53 4.76
C GLN A 25 -9.55 -1.96 4.51
N ASP A 26 -10.33 -2.79 3.82
CA ASP A 26 -9.93 -4.17 3.47
C ASP A 26 -8.72 -4.19 2.53
N TRP A 27 -8.65 -3.24 1.59
CA TRP A 27 -7.49 -3.08 0.71
C TRP A 27 -6.21 -2.78 1.50
N CYS A 28 -6.27 -1.79 2.40
CA CYS A 28 -5.12 -1.42 3.23
C CYS A 28 -4.72 -2.57 4.17
N ALA A 29 -5.70 -3.30 4.70
CA ALA A 29 -5.45 -4.50 5.51
C ALA A 29 -4.76 -5.62 4.70
N ALA A 30 -5.17 -5.84 3.44
CA ALA A 30 -4.53 -6.82 2.56
C ALA A 30 -3.07 -6.46 2.27
N VAL A 31 -2.77 -5.18 1.98
CA VAL A 31 -1.39 -4.73 1.75
C VAL A 31 -0.54 -4.88 3.02
N ARG A 32 -1.08 -4.53 4.20
CA ARG A 32 -0.39 -4.76 5.49
C ARG A 32 -0.13 -6.24 5.76
N SER A 33 -1.10 -7.11 5.46
CA SER A 33 -0.93 -8.55 5.60
C SER A 33 0.22 -9.07 4.72
N GLN A 34 0.26 -8.63 3.46
CA GLN A 34 1.35 -9.00 2.55
C GLN A 34 2.71 -8.44 2.99
N ALA A 35 2.76 -7.22 3.51
CA ALA A 35 3.97 -6.65 4.11
C ALA A 35 4.44 -7.46 5.33
N SER A 36 3.52 -7.98 6.14
CA SER A 36 3.84 -8.88 7.26
C SER A 36 4.46 -10.19 6.79
N VAL A 37 3.93 -10.79 5.72
CA VAL A 37 4.51 -12.00 5.11
C VAL A 37 5.96 -11.76 4.67
N LEU A 38 6.23 -10.59 4.09
CA LEU A 38 7.58 -10.20 3.70
C LEU A 38 8.49 -9.97 4.91
N SER A 39 7.98 -9.34 5.96
CA SER A 39 8.71 -9.18 7.23
C SER A 39 9.07 -10.53 7.85
N ASP A 40 8.16 -11.51 7.81
CA ASP A 40 8.42 -12.87 8.30
C ASP A 40 9.49 -13.59 7.47
N LEU A 41 9.76 -13.12 6.25
CA LEU A 41 10.82 -13.60 5.35
C LEU A 41 12.11 -12.76 5.45
N ASP A 42 12.24 -11.94 6.49
CA ASP A 42 13.36 -11.02 6.72
C ASP A 42 13.52 -9.95 5.60
N VAL A 43 12.44 -9.65 4.87
CA VAL A 43 12.41 -8.59 3.87
C VAL A 43 11.91 -7.31 4.53
N THR A 44 12.78 -6.32 4.64
CA THR A 44 12.43 -4.99 5.15
C THR A 44 11.87 -4.13 4.03
N LEU A 45 10.59 -3.76 4.12
CA LEU A 45 9.97 -2.78 3.24
C LEU A 45 10.15 -1.37 3.82
N ARG A 46 10.50 -0.43 2.94
CA ARG A 46 10.50 0.99 3.26
C ARG A 46 9.09 1.55 3.17
N ALA A 47 8.81 2.62 3.91
CA ALA A 47 7.49 3.27 3.90
C ALA A 47 7.04 3.69 2.49
N ASN A 48 7.96 4.15 1.64
CA ASN A 48 7.68 4.52 0.26
C ASN A 48 7.26 3.32 -0.61
N GLU A 49 7.76 2.11 -0.34
CA GLU A 49 7.37 0.91 -1.07
C GLU A 49 5.93 0.52 -0.74
N ILE A 50 5.54 0.64 0.52
CA ILE A 50 4.15 0.43 0.96
C ILE A 50 3.23 1.51 0.37
N PHE A 51 3.66 2.77 0.36
CA PHE A 51 2.92 3.87 -0.27
C PHE A 51 2.67 3.61 -1.77
N ILE A 52 3.71 3.20 -2.51
CA ILE A 52 3.58 2.90 -3.94
C ILE A 52 2.58 1.76 -4.16
N THR A 53 2.63 0.70 -3.35
CA THR A 53 1.66 -0.40 -3.47
C THR A 53 0.24 0.05 -3.18
N LEU A 54 0.02 0.82 -2.11
CA LEU A 54 -1.31 1.33 -1.75
C LEU A 54 -1.90 2.22 -2.84
N THR A 55 -1.08 3.06 -3.47
CA THR A 55 -1.52 4.10 -4.42
C THR A 55 -1.61 3.59 -5.86
N ARG A 56 -0.71 2.69 -6.29
CA ARG A 56 -0.79 2.06 -7.62
C ARG A 56 -1.95 1.07 -7.72
N GLY A 57 -2.33 0.44 -6.61
CA GLY A 57 -3.37 -0.58 -6.61
C GLY A 57 -4.79 -0.02 -6.66
N VAL A 58 -5.00 1.29 -6.54
CA VAL A 58 -6.33 1.92 -6.52
C VAL A 58 -6.67 2.57 -7.86
N SER A 59 -7.95 2.84 -8.09
CA SER A 59 -8.45 3.50 -9.31
C SER A 59 -8.05 4.98 -9.37
N ASP A 60 -7.94 5.51 -10.59
CA ASP A 60 -7.65 6.93 -10.91
C ASP A 60 -8.52 7.95 -10.16
N ARG A 61 -9.70 7.55 -9.63
CA ARG A 61 -10.52 8.42 -8.76
C ARG A 61 -9.77 8.90 -7.50
N TYR A 62 -8.68 8.21 -7.12
CA TYR A 62 -7.84 8.57 -5.98
C TYR A 62 -6.62 9.42 -6.37
N ASP A 63 -6.40 9.72 -7.65
CA ASP A 63 -5.18 10.42 -8.10
C ASP A 63 -4.99 11.78 -7.41
N ALA A 64 -6.09 12.54 -7.22
CA ALA A 64 -6.02 13.84 -6.57
C ALA A 64 -5.51 13.74 -5.12
N VAL A 65 -6.02 12.77 -4.33
CA VAL A 65 -5.56 12.56 -2.95
C VAL A 65 -4.14 12.00 -2.92
N ILE A 66 -3.77 11.14 -3.87
CA ILE A 66 -2.41 10.58 -3.99
C ILE A 66 -1.38 11.69 -4.26
N VAL A 67 -1.67 12.60 -5.18
CA VAL A 67 -0.79 13.74 -5.49
C VAL A 67 -0.64 14.66 -4.28
N GLN A 68 -1.74 14.91 -3.54
CA GLN A 68 -1.69 15.71 -2.32
C GLN A 68 -0.83 15.04 -1.23
N LEU A 69 -0.98 13.73 -1.05
CA LEU A 69 -0.14 12.96 -0.11
C LEU A 69 1.33 12.99 -0.51
N ALA A 70 1.63 12.85 -1.81
CA ALA A 70 3.01 12.88 -2.32
C ALA A 70 3.67 14.27 -2.22
N ALA A 71 2.90 15.35 -2.19
CA ALA A 71 3.40 16.72 -2.08
C ALA A 71 3.68 17.15 -0.63
N LEU A 72 3.22 16.38 0.35
CA LEU A 72 3.46 16.62 1.76
C LEU A 72 4.85 16.06 2.15
N ASP A 73 5.63 16.84 2.90
CA ASP A 73 7.04 16.62 3.25
C ASP A 73 7.39 15.19 3.73
N ASP A 74 8.56 14.67 3.33
CA ASP A 74 9.01 13.26 3.48
C ASP A 74 9.03 12.75 4.93
N ASN A 75 9.07 13.65 5.91
CA ASN A 75 9.19 13.31 7.34
C ASN A 75 7.86 13.16 8.09
N LYS A 76 6.71 13.35 7.45
CA LYS A 76 5.40 13.39 8.15
C LYS A 76 4.40 12.30 7.77
N HIS A 77 4.73 11.43 6.82
CA HIS A 77 3.81 10.37 6.42
C HIS A 77 4.07 9.09 7.21
N SER A 78 3.31 8.91 8.29
CA SER A 78 3.05 7.56 8.75
C SER A 78 2.18 6.86 7.70
N ILE A 79 2.40 5.57 7.50
CA ILE A 79 1.52 4.72 6.67
C ILE A 79 0.06 4.85 7.11
N ASP A 80 -0.16 5.09 8.40
CA ASP A 80 -1.51 5.29 8.97
C ASP A 80 -2.19 6.56 8.45
N ALA A 81 -1.45 7.66 8.26
CA ALA A 81 -2.00 8.90 7.71
C ALA A 81 -2.44 8.72 6.25
N ILE A 82 -1.65 7.99 5.45
CA ILE A 82 -1.97 7.64 4.06
C ILE A 82 -3.24 6.78 4.02
N ILE A 83 -3.30 5.75 4.87
CA ILE A 83 -4.46 4.86 4.94
C ILE A 83 -5.71 5.64 5.33
N GLN A 84 -5.61 6.53 6.31
CA GLN A 84 -6.74 7.35 6.73
C GLN A 84 -7.24 8.24 5.57
N ALA A 85 -6.34 8.94 4.87
CA ALA A 85 -6.71 9.79 3.74
C ALA A 85 -7.38 9.00 2.59
N LEU A 86 -6.90 7.78 2.30
CA LEU A 86 -7.52 6.92 1.29
C LEU A 86 -8.92 6.46 1.71
N VAL A 87 -9.11 6.12 3.00
CA VAL A 87 -10.40 5.70 3.56
C VAL A 87 -11.40 6.87 3.57
N ASP A 88 -10.94 8.07 3.93
CA ASP A 88 -11.76 9.28 3.91
C ASP A 88 -12.23 9.61 2.49
N GLN A 89 -11.35 9.46 1.49
CA GLN A 89 -11.68 9.67 0.08
C GLN A 89 -12.71 8.66 -0.45
N GLU A 90 -12.74 7.42 0.07
CA GLU A 90 -13.75 6.44 -0.34
C GLU A 90 -15.17 6.81 0.15
N SER A 91 -15.25 7.60 1.23
CA SER A 91 -16.51 8.03 1.84
C SER A 91 -17.11 9.30 1.21
N GLN A 92 -16.44 9.90 0.23
CA GLN A 92 -16.87 11.09 -0.53
C GLN A 92 -17.52 10.71 -1.86
#